data_AF-D8UKZ4-F1
#
_entry.id   AF-D8UKZ4-F1
#
_cell.length_a   1.000
_cell.length_b   1.000
_cell.length_c   1.000
_cell.angle_alpha   90.00
_cell.angle_beta   90.00
_cell.angle_gamma   90.00
#
_symmetry.space_group_name_H-M   'P 1'
#
loop_
_entity.id
_entity.type
_entity.pdbx_description
1 polymer ?
#
loop_
_entity_poly.entity_id
_entity_poly.type
_entity_poly.pdbx_seq_one_letter_code
_entity_poly.pdbx_strand_id
1 'polypeptide(L)'
;MLLFCLLLLLLQKSRPRLTNTQFSEAELKAIVEEAGAAGTYVCAHAYTPAAIQRAVKCGVASIEHGNYLDEYTARLMSHRRVFLVPTLVTYREIVRHGTAAGMPEVWRSGSGGSCKLVAKVGDAVDAGLRSLSIADKAKVPMCFGSDLLGNMHPAQAGEFELRARVLPSASILRSATVNCAALFGMKKLSRPSAAAARPGSVG
;
A
#
# COMPACT_ATOMS: atom_id res chain seq x y z
N MET A 1 -16.28 13.15 -7.97
CA MET A 1 -16.65 12.00 -7.12
C MET A 1 -15.59 11.92 -6.03
N LEU A 2 -15.78 12.63 -4.92
CA LEU A 2 -14.83 12.60 -3.81
C LEU A 2 -14.80 11.17 -3.27
N LEU A 3 -13.64 10.54 -3.40
CA LEU A 3 -13.36 9.20 -2.89
C LEU A 3 -13.45 9.27 -1.36
N PHE A 4 -14.57 8.85 -0.78
CA PHE A 4 -14.64 8.52 0.65
C PHE A 4 -13.88 7.19 0.85
N CYS A 5 -12.57 7.25 0.62
CA CYS A 5 -11.62 6.24 1.06
C CYS A 5 -11.46 6.55 2.54
N LEU A 6 -12.15 5.80 3.41
CA LEU A 6 -11.94 5.93 4.85
C LEU A 6 -10.55 5.33 5.16
N LEU A 7 -9.49 6.08 4.86
CA LEU A 7 -8.15 5.80 5.34
C LEU A 7 -8.24 5.90 6.86
N LEU A 8 -8.26 4.76 7.54
CA LEU A 8 -8.33 4.66 9.00
C LEU A 8 -7.05 5.25 9.62
N LEU A 9 -7.00 6.57 9.69
CA LEU A 9 -6.09 7.36 10.50
C LEU A 9 -6.92 7.99 11.62
N LEU A 10 -7.29 7.20 12.63
CA LEU A 10 -7.76 7.80 13.87
C LEU A 10 -6.55 8.21 14.71
N LEU A 11 -6.48 9.52 14.95
CA LEU A 11 -5.63 10.18 15.93
C LEU A 11 -5.71 9.47 17.29
N GLN A 12 -4.70 8.67 17.62
CA GLN A 12 -4.49 8.20 18.98
C GLN A 12 -3.70 9.24 19.77
N LYS A 13 -4.11 9.48 21.02
CA LYS A 13 -3.46 10.37 21.99
C LYS A 13 -2.02 9.96 22.33
N SER A 14 -1.58 8.76 21.93
CA SER A 14 -0.23 8.23 22.19
C SER A 14 0.32 7.54 20.94
N ARG A 15 1.60 7.79 20.63
CA ARG A 15 2.28 7.28 19.41
C ARG A 15 2.28 5.75 19.39
N PRO A 16 1.52 5.09 18.51
CA PRO A 16 1.43 3.64 18.50
C PRO A 16 2.76 3.00 18.04
N ARG A 17 3.13 1.87 18.65
CA ARG A 17 4.25 1.04 18.17
C ARG A 17 3.84 0.34 16.88
N LEU A 18 4.77 0.20 15.93
CA LEU A 18 4.55 -0.55 14.68
C LEU A 18 4.12 -2.01 14.92
N THR A 19 4.51 -2.60 16.04
CA THR A 19 4.17 -3.97 16.43
C THR A 19 2.74 -4.12 16.95
N ASN A 20 2.09 -3.02 17.34
CA ASN A 20 0.75 -3.08 17.90
C ASN A 20 -0.29 -3.12 16.80
N THR A 21 -1.32 -3.95 16.97
CA THR A 21 -2.53 -3.86 16.16
C THR A 21 -3.42 -2.72 16.65
N GLN A 22 -4.10 -2.03 15.74
CA GLN A 22 -5.11 -1.02 16.04
C GLN A 22 -6.49 -1.49 15.59
N PHE A 23 -7.52 -1.03 16.29
CA PHE A 23 -8.90 -1.51 16.21
C PHE A 23 -9.07 -3.00 16.55
N SER A 24 -10.15 -3.29 17.27
CA SER A 24 -10.67 -4.63 17.48
C SER A 24 -11.27 -5.16 16.18
N GLU A 25 -11.44 -6.49 16.08
CA GLU A 25 -12.14 -7.09 14.95
C GLU A 25 -13.60 -6.63 14.84
N ALA A 26 -14.26 -6.35 15.96
CA ALA A 26 -15.62 -5.85 16.00
C ALA A 26 -15.72 -4.46 15.35
N GLU A 27 -14.81 -3.55 15.71
CA GLU A 27 -14.73 -2.21 15.10
C GLU A 27 -14.42 -2.30 13.60
N LEU A 28 -13.45 -3.14 13.21
CA LEU A 28 -13.12 -3.32 11.79
C LEU A 28 -14.31 -3.88 10.98
N LYS A 29 -15.05 -4.85 11.53
CA LYS A 29 -16.24 -5.41 10.88
C LYS A 29 -17.34 -4.36 10.74
N ALA A 30 -17.60 -3.56 11.77
CA ALA A 30 -18.56 -2.46 11.70
C ALA A 30 -18.17 -1.46 10.59
N ILE A 31 -16.89 -1.09 10.48
CA ILE A 31 -16.43 -0.17 9.43
C ILE A 31 -16.64 -0.77 8.03
N VAL A 32 -16.33 -2.06 7.85
CA VAL A 32 -16.52 -2.76 6.56
C VAL A 32 -18.01 -2.88 6.21
N GLU A 33 -18.87 -3.15 7.20
CA GLU A 33 -20.32 -3.20 7.03
C GLU A 33 -20.88 -1.85 6.59
N GLU A 34 -20.55 -0.76 7.29
CA GLU A 34 -21.00 0.59 6.95
C GLU A 34 -20.50 1.04 5.56
N ALA A 35 -19.24 0.73 5.22
CA ALA A 35 -18.71 1.00 3.89
C ALA A 35 -19.49 0.24 2.81
N GLY A 36 -19.80 -1.04 3.06
CA GLY A 36 -20.62 -1.85 2.16
C GLY A 36 -22.04 -1.32 1.99
N ALA A 37 -22.68 -0.89 3.08
CA ALA A 37 -24.01 -0.28 3.07
C ALA A 37 -24.03 1.02 2.25
N ALA A 38 -22.93 1.79 2.28
CA ALA A 38 -22.74 2.99 1.46
C ALA A 38 -22.31 2.70 0.01
N GLY A 39 -22.16 1.43 -0.39
CA GLY A 39 -21.73 1.04 -1.74
C GLY A 39 -20.25 1.35 -2.04
N THR A 40 -19.41 1.45 -1.01
CA THR A 40 -17.97 1.67 -1.10
C THR A 40 -17.19 0.54 -0.42
N TYR A 41 -15.89 0.71 -0.25
CA TYR A 41 -14.99 -0.28 0.34
C TYR A 41 -13.98 0.37 1.30
N VAL A 42 -13.30 -0.48 2.08
CA VAL A 42 -12.30 -0.06 3.07
C VAL A 42 -10.88 -0.34 2.57
N CYS A 43 -10.01 0.67 2.71
CA CYS A 43 -8.57 0.56 2.62
C CYS A 43 -7.98 0.60 4.04
N ALA A 44 -7.11 -0.34 4.39
CA ALA A 44 -6.51 -0.41 5.71
C ALA A 44 -5.02 -0.13 5.69
N HIS A 45 -4.59 0.84 6.48
CA HIS A 45 -3.19 1.10 6.77
C HIS A 45 -2.64 0.00 7.71
N ALA A 46 -1.75 -0.86 7.21
CA ALA A 46 -1.20 -1.95 8.00
C ALA A 46 0.22 -2.35 7.58
N TYR A 47 1.10 -2.56 8.57
CA TYR A 47 2.51 -2.88 8.33
C TYR A 47 2.87 -4.34 8.57
N THR A 48 2.42 -4.91 9.69
CA THR A 48 2.86 -6.22 10.19
C THR A 48 1.90 -7.34 9.78
N PRO A 49 2.38 -8.60 9.68
CA PRO A 49 1.53 -9.74 9.35
C PRO A 49 0.27 -9.84 10.22
N ALA A 50 0.40 -9.67 11.54
CA ALA A 50 -0.73 -9.74 12.46
C ALA A 50 -1.82 -8.69 12.16
N ALA A 51 -1.42 -7.45 11.86
CA ALA A 51 -2.34 -6.37 11.51
C ALA A 51 -3.00 -6.61 10.15
N ILE A 52 -2.22 -7.03 9.15
CA ILE A 52 -2.69 -7.32 7.80
C ILE A 52 -3.69 -8.49 7.84
N GLN A 53 -3.34 -9.60 8.49
CA GLN A 53 -4.22 -10.76 8.61
C GLN A 53 -5.55 -10.41 9.28
N ARG A 54 -5.51 -9.58 10.34
CA ARG A 54 -6.74 -9.11 11.00
C ARG A 54 -7.62 -8.32 10.03
N ALA A 55 -7.06 -7.31 9.37
CA ALA A 55 -7.82 -6.48 8.43
C ALA A 55 -8.39 -7.31 7.27
N VAL A 56 -7.59 -8.21 6.70
CA VAL A 56 -8.01 -9.12 5.62
C VAL A 56 -9.16 -10.05 6.07
N LYS A 57 -9.11 -10.58 7.30
CA LYS A 57 -10.19 -11.41 7.86
C LYS A 57 -11.50 -10.63 8.07
N CYS A 58 -11.40 -9.32 8.33
CA CYS A 58 -12.55 -8.44 8.48
C CYS A 58 -13.15 -7.94 7.16
N GLY A 59 -12.49 -8.18 6.01
CA GLY A 59 -13.07 -7.91 4.69
C GLY A 59 -12.66 -6.57 4.05
N VAL A 60 -11.51 -6.01 4.42
CA VAL A 60 -10.97 -4.82 3.72
C VAL A 60 -10.62 -5.15 2.26
N ALA A 61 -10.75 -4.19 1.36
CA ALA A 61 -10.47 -4.38 -0.06
C ALA A 61 -8.98 -4.19 -0.39
N SER A 62 -8.27 -3.39 0.38
CA SER A 62 -6.83 -3.17 0.18
C SER A 62 -6.07 -2.88 1.48
N ILE A 63 -4.78 -3.15 1.42
CA ILE A 63 -3.79 -2.94 2.47
C ILE A 63 -2.78 -1.91 1.96
N GLU A 64 -2.67 -0.80 2.67
CA GLU A 64 -1.68 0.24 2.42
C GLU A 64 -0.37 -0.11 3.14
N HIS A 65 0.76 0.17 2.50
CA HIS A 65 2.13 -0.07 2.94
C HIS A 65 2.55 -1.55 2.96
N GLY A 66 2.10 -2.32 3.94
CA GLY A 66 2.40 -3.76 4.06
C GLY A 66 3.89 -4.11 4.04
N ASN A 67 4.78 -3.26 4.56
CA ASN A 67 6.23 -3.43 4.42
C ASN A 67 6.78 -4.74 5.02
N TYR A 68 6.09 -5.32 6.02
CA TYR A 68 6.53 -6.56 6.67
C TYR A 68 5.67 -7.77 6.29
N LEU A 69 5.05 -7.75 5.11
CA LEU A 69 4.28 -8.88 4.58
C LEU A 69 5.11 -10.17 4.59
N ASP A 70 4.56 -11.23 5.18
CA ASP A 70 5.13 -12.58 5.12
C ASP A 70 4.38 -13.46 4.10
N GLU A 71 4.93 -14.63 3.80
CA GLU A 71 4.37 -15.51 2.78
C GLU A 71 2.98 -16.05 3.14
N TYR A 72 2.74 -16.36 4.42
CA TYR A 72 1.44 -16.86 4.87
C TYR A 72 0.36 -15.80 4.66
N THR A 73 0.66 -14.56 5.04
CA THR A 73 -0.24 -13.43 4.90
C THR A 73 -0.45 -13.07 3.43
N ALA A 74 0.60 -13.14 2.60
CA ALA A 74 0.48 -12.93 1.17
C ALA A 74 -0.43 -13.96 0.50
N ARG A 75 -0.32 -15.24 0.88
CA ARG A 75 -1.24 -16.29 0.42
C ARG A 75 -2.69 -16.01 0.85
N LEU A 76 -2.89 -15.56 2.09
CA LEU A 76 -4.21 -15.17 2.58
C LEU A 76 -4.80 -14.00 1.78
N MET A 77 -4.01 -12.94 1.53
CA MET A 77 -4.42 -11.80 0.71
C MET A 77 -4.78 -12.22 -0.71
N SER A 78 -3.96 -13.05 -1.34
CA SER A 78 -4.18 -13.58 -2.68
C SER A 78 -5.49 -14.39 -2.75
N HIS A 79 -5.70 -15.31 -1.80
CA HIS A 79 -6.92 -16.11 -1.72
C HIS A 79 -8.18 -15.25 -1.52
N ARG A 80 -8.09 -14.19 -0.70
CA ARG A 80 -9.18 -13.24 -0.43
C ARG A 80 -9.31 -12.14 -1.48
N ARG A 81 -8.41 -12.08 -2.46
CA ARG A 81 -8.30 -11.03 -3.50
C ARG A 81 -8.19 -9.62 -2.92
N VAL A 82 -7.51 -9.47 -1.79
CA VAL A 82 -7.23 -8.17 -1.17
C VAL A 82 -6.00 -7.55 -1.83
N PHE A 83 -6.12 -6.28 -2.23
CA PHE A 83 -5.04 -5.57 -2.91
C PHE A 83 -3.95 -5.10 -1.95
N LEU A 84 -2.71 -5.00 -2.44
CA LEU A 84 -1.59 -4.37 -1.73
C LEU A 84 -1.21 -3.05 -2.41
N VAL A 85 -1.02 -1.98 -1.63
CA VAL A 85 -0.57 -0.65 -2.07
C VAL A 85 0.72 -0.26 -1.30
N PRO A 86 1.92 -0.63 -1.79
CA PRO A 86 3.19 -0.58 -1.04
C PRO A 86 3.79 0.79 -0.66
N THR A 87 3.59 1.82 -1.48
CA THR A 87 4.03 3.22 -1.22
C THR A 87 5.51 3.42 -0.85
N LEU A 88 6.43 2.69 -1.49
CA LEU A 88 7.85 2.68 -1.10
C LEU A 88 8.55 4.03 -1.25
N VAL A 89 8.16 4.82 -2.25
CA VAL A 89 8.77 6.11 -2.56
C VAL A 89 8.66 7.11 -1.42
N THR A 90 7.57 7.09 -0.62
CA THR A 90 7.44 8.01 0.52
C THR A 90 8.54 7.79 1.56
N TYR A 91 8.86 6.53 1.87
CA TYR A 91 9.95 6.21 2.81
C TYR A 91 11.30 6.70 2.29
N ARG A 92 11.57 6.51 0.98
CA ARG A 92 12.81 6.99 0.35
C ARG A 92 12.93 8.51 0.44
N GLU A 93 11.86 9.25 0.14
CA GLU A 93 11.91 10.71 0.15
C GLU A 93 11.92 11.28 1.57
N ILE A 94 11.25 10.64 2.53
CA ILE A 94 11.37 10.98 3.96
C ILE A 94 12.82 10.81 4.44
N VAL A 95 13.51 9.76 4.00
CA VAL A 95 14.94 9.57 4.32
C VAL A 95 15.80 10.69 3.74
N ARG A 96 15.53 11.13 2.51
CA ARG A 96 16.34 12.13 1.79
C ARG A 96 16.06 13.56 2.24
N HIS A 97 14.80 13.89 2.49
CA HIS A 97 14.32 15.26 2.62
C HIS A 97 13.54 15.52 3.92
N GLY A 98 13.22 14.49 4.71
CA GLY A 98 12.33 14.60 5.87
C GLY A 98 12.77 15.69 6.85
N THR A 99 14.05 15.77 7.19
CA THR A 99 14.58 16.81 8.10
C THR A 99 14.43 18.22 7.52
N ALA A 100 14.69 18.39 6.21
CA ALA A 100 14.51 19.67 5.52
C ALA A 100 13.04 20.05 5.34
N ALA A 101 12.13 19.06 5.34
CA ALA A 101 10.68 19.25 5.28
C ALA A 101 10.02 19.43 6.66
N GLY A 102 10.80 19.65 7.71
CA GLY A 102 10.30 19.89 9.07
C GLY A 102 9.91 18.63 9.85
N MET A 103 10.23 17.43 9.36
CA MET A 103 10.09 16.21 10.16
C MET A 103 11.17 16.15 11.24
N PRO A 104 10.86 15.65 12.45
CA PRO A 104 11.84 15.50 13.51
C PRO A 104 13.02 14.63 13.07
N GLU A 105 14.25 15.14 13.23
CA GLU A 105 15.49 14.41 12.93
C GLU A 105 15.59 13.08 13.71
N VAL A 106 15.01 13.07 14.90
CA VAL A 106 14.90 11.90 15.78
C VAL A 106 13.44 11.50 15.89
N TRP A 107 13.12 10.28 15.44
CA TRP A 107 11.87 9.63 15.79
C TRP A 107 11.96 9.08 17.21
N ARG A 108 11.27 9.74 18.15
CA ARG A 108 11.06 9.22 19.50
C ARG A 108 9.84 8.29 19.49
N SER A 109 10.10 6.99 19.53
CA SER A 109 9.07 6.00 19.81
C SER A 109 8.46 6.28 21.19
N GLY A 110 7.17 6.02 21.40
CA GLY A 110 6.53 6.16 22.72
C GLY A 110 7.07 5.21 23.81
N SER A 111 8.17 4.50 23.55
CA SER A 111 8.78 3.48 24.42
C SER A 111 10.15 3.91 24.96
N GLY A 112 10.45 5.22 24.97
CA GLY A 112 11.73 5.75 25.46
C GLY A 112 12.92 5.62 24.50
N GLY A 113 12.77 4.88 23.39
CA GLY A 113 13.79 4.77 22.35
C GLY A 113 13.77 5.95 21.37
N SER A 114 14.87 6.70 21.31
CA SER A 114 15.18 7.67 20.26
C SER A 114 16.03 7.01 19.18
N CYS A 115 15.55 7.00 17.93
CA CYS A 115 16.33 6.57 16.76
C CYS A 115 16.31 7.67 15.71
N LYS A 116 17.37 7.81 14.91
CA LYS A 116 17.32 8.69 13.72
C LYS A 116 16.16 8.21 12.84
N LEU A 117 15.25 9.12 12.47
CA LEU A 117 14.10 8.79 11.61
C LEU A 117 14.58 8.06 10.34
N VAL A 118 15.73 8.48 9.82
CA VAL A 118 16.45 7.90 8.68
C VAL A 118 16.79 6.41 8.84
N ALA A 119 17.25 5.95 10.01
CA ALA A 119 17.63 4.55 10.21
C ALA A 119 16.41 3.62 10.21
N LYS A 120 15.33 4.04 10.89
CA LYS A 120 14.08 3.28 10.96
C LYS A 120 13.32 3.23 9.64
N VAL A 121 13.41 4.30 8.85
CA VAL A 121 12.75 4.38 7.53
C VAL A 121 13.58 3.69 6.43
N GLY A 122 14.91 3.65 6.57
CA GLY A 122 15.78 2.83 5.70
C GLY A 122 15.40 1.35 5.74
N ASP A 123 15.21 0.79 6.95
CA ASP A 123 14.72 -0.58 7.14
C ASP A 123 13.36 -0.84 6.45
N ALA A 124 12.52 0.20 6.34
CA ALA A 124 11.18 0.10 5.74
C ALA A 124 11.23 0.00 4.21
N VAL A 125 12.22 0.63 3.54
CA VAL A 125 12.41 0.49 2.08
C VAL A 125 12.84 -0.94 1.76
N ASP A 126 13.85 -1.46 2.45
CA ASP A 126 14.34 -2.83 2.22
C ASP A 126 13.31 -3.90 2.57
N ALA A 127 12.59 -3.71 3.69
CA ALA A 127 11.45 -4.57 4.03
C ALA A 127 10.36 -4.50 2.95
N GLY A 128 10.05 -3.31 2.47
CA GLY A 128 9.10 -3.09 1.38
C GLY A 128 9.49 -3.78 0.07
N LEU A 129 10.75 -3.73 -0.33
CA LEU A 129 11.25 -4.46 -1.51
C LEU A 129 11.13 -5.98 -1.36
N ARG A 130 11.37 -6.52 -0.16
CA ARG A 130 11.11 -7.93 0.15
C ARG A 130 9.61 -8.25 0.09
N SER A 131 8.76 -7.39 0.65
CA SER A 131 7.30 -7.52 0.60
C SER A 131 6.77 -7.57 -0.83
N LEU A 132 7.26 -6.71 -1.73
CA LEU A 132 6.93 -6.76 -3.17
C LEU A 132 7.25 -8.11 -3.80
N SER A 133 8.44 -8.65 -3.51
CA SER A 133 8.88 -9.95 -4.04
C SER A 133 7.97 -11.09 -3.54
N ILE A 134 7.58 -11.05 -2.27
CA ILE A 134 6.67 -12.02 -1.65
C ILE A 134 5.26 -11.92 -2.28
N ALA A 135 4.75 -10.69 -2.42
CA ALA A 135 3.44 -10.42 -3.00
C ALA A 135 3.34 -10.91 -4.45
N ASP A 136 4.35 -10.67 -5.28
CA ASP A 136 4.37 -11.12 -6.69
C ASP A 136 4.45 -12.65 -6.81
N LYS A 137 5.26 -13.29 -5.97
CA LYS A 137 5.35 -14.77 -5.89
C LYS A 137 4.00 -15.38 -5.49
N ALA A 138 3.31 -14.81 -4.50
CA ALA A 138 2.00 -15.26 -4.04
C ALA A 138 0.82 -14.82 -4.93
N LYS A 139 1.08 -14.04 -6.00
CA LYS A 139 0.07 -13.49 -6.91
C LYS A 139 -0.97 -12.59 -6.22
N VAL A 140 -0.53 -11.86 -5.19
CA VAL A 140 -1.33 -10.79 -4.59
C VAL A 140 -1.56 -9.68 -5.63
N PRO A 141 -2.79 -9.21 -5.84
CA PRO A 141 -3.02 -8.08 -6.73
C PRO A 141 -2.43 -6.81 -6.12
N MET A 142 -1.48 -6.18 -6.82
CA MET A 142 -0.82 -4.96 -6.35
C MET A 142 -1.31 -3.73 -7.10
N CYS A 143 -1.46 -2.61 -6.41
CA CYS A 143 -1.74 -1.30 -6.99
C CYS A 143 -0.55 -0.35 -6.80
N PHE A 144 -0.42 0.62 -7.71
CA PHE A 144 0.54 1.71 -7.59
C PHE A 144 0.01 2.74 -6.60
N GLY A 145 0.88 3.21 -5.72
CA GLY A 145 0.60 4.27 -4.76
C GLY A 145 1.90 4.89 -4.29
N SER A 146 1.91 6.21 -4.06
CA SER A 146 3.13 6.94 -3.72
C SER A 146 3.19 7.37 -2.25
N ASP A 147 2.06 7.79 -1.67
CA ASP A 147 1.95 8.36 -0.32
C ASP A 147 2.93 9.51 0.00
N LEU A 148 3.34 10.25 -1.03
CA LEU A 148 4.21 11.41 -0.88
C LEU A 148 3.45 12.56 -0.22
N LEU A 149 4.16 13.32 0.60
CA LEU A 149 3.62 14.43 1.37
C LEU A 149 4.26 15.75 0.92
N GLY A 150 3.45 16.79 0.76
CA GLY A 150 3.91 18.16 0.56
C GLY A 150 4.85 18.33 -0.64
N ASN A 151 6.03 18.91 -0.40
CA ASN A 151 7.01 19.17 -1.46
C ASN A 151 7.68 17.90 -2.03
N MET A 152 7.37 16.70 -1.52
CA MET A 152 7.89 15.45 -2.05
C MET A 152 7.11 14.92 -3.27
N HIS A 153 5.93 15.48 -3.58
CA HIS A 153 5.09 15.04 -4.72
C HIS A 153 5.81 14.91 -6.08
N PRO A 154 6.78 15.79 -6.45
CA PRO A 154 7.52 15.63 -7.71
C PRO A 154 8.25 14.29 -7.85
N ALA A 155 8.53 13.59 -6.75
CA ALA A 155 9.20 12.29 -6.76
C ALA A 155 8.26 11.11 -7.09
N GLN A 156 6.97 11.33 -7.40
CA GLN A 156 5.96 10.27 -7.58
C GLN A 156 6.40 9.14 -8.53
N ALA A 157 7.03 9.49 -9.66
CA ALA A 157 7.50 8.51 -10.63
C ALA A 157 8.62 7.59 -10.08
N GLY A 158 9.27 7.99 -9.00
CA GLY A 158 10.30 7.20 -8.31
C GLY A 158 9.82 5.86 -7.77
N GLU A 159 8.52 5.69 -7.53
CA GLU A 159 7.94 4.40 -7.15
C GLU A 159 8.11 3.35 -8.28
N PHE A 160 8.11 3.76 -9.56
CA PHE A 160 8.40 2.84 -10.67
C PHE A 160 9.84 2.31 -10.60
N GLU A 161 10.80 3.20 -10.31
CA GLU A 161 12.21 2.85 -10.18
C GLU A 161 12.43 1.87 -9.03
N LEU A 162 11.79 2.09 -7.88
CA LEU A 162 11.87 1.19 -6.73
C LEU A 162 11.29 -0.19 -7.05
N ARG A 163 10.11 -0.24 -7.67
CA ARG A 163 9.46 -1.50 -8.06
C ARG A 163 10.27 -2.27 -9.09
N ALA A 164 10.92 -1.59 -10.03
CA ALA A 164 11.74 -2.21 -11.09
C ALA A 164 12.94 -2.99 -10.55
N ARG A 165 13.35 -2.74 -9.30
CA ARG A 165 14.44 -3.48 -8.64
C ARG A 165 14.06 -4.94 -8.32
N VAL A 166 12.77 -5.23 -8.17
CA VAL A 166 12.29 -6.54 -7.68
C VAL A 166 11.11 -7.13 -8.44
N LEU A 167 10.45 -6.36 -9.31
CA LEU A 167 9.29 -6.79 -10.09
C LEU A 167 9.56 -6.71 -11.60
N PRO A 168 8.96 -7.62 -12.41
CA PRO A 168 9.00 -7.51 -13.85
C PRO A 168 8.15 -6.33 -14.34
N SER A 169 8.59 -5.63 -15.39
CA SER A 169 7.95 -4.41 -15.91
C SER A 169 6.44 -4.57 -16.18
N ALA A 170 6.02 -5.73 -16.67
CA ALA A 170 4.59 -6.01 -16.90
C ALA A 170 3.76 -6.02 -15.60
N SER A 171 4.31 -6.52 -14.48
CA SER A 171 3.64 -6.48 -13.17
C SER A 171 3.52 -5.05 -12.68
N ILE A 172 4.56 -4.24 -12.86
CA ILE A 172 4.59 -2.82 -12.49
C ILE A 172 3.54 -2.03 -13.27
N LEU A 173 3.50 -2.18 -14.60
CA LEU A 173 2.52 -1.49 -15.44
C LEU A 173 1.09 -1.90 -15.11
N ARG A 174 0.83 -3.20 -14.88
CA ARG A 174 -0.49 -3.66 -14.42
C ARG A 174 -0.87 -3.03 -13.08
N SER A 175 0.09 -2.92 -12.15
CA SER A 175 -0.14 -2.30 -10.85
C SER A 175 -0.53 -0.82 -10.96
N ALA A 176 -0.05 -0.09 -11.97
CA ALA A 176 -0.40 1.31 -12.20
C ALA A 176 -1.59 1.53 -13.14
N THR A 177 -2.20 0.46 -13.66
CA THR A 177 -3.27 0.53 -14.67
C THR A 177 -4.46 -0.35 -14.28
N VAL A 178 -4.53 -1.57 -14.83
CA VAL A 178 -5.70 -2.45 -14.73
C VAL A 178 -6.01 -2.86 -13.29
N ASN A 179 -4.99 -3.00 -12.42
CA ASN A 179 -5.22 -3.33 -11.01
C ASN A 179 -5.83 -2.16 -10.24
N CYS A 180 -5.32 -0.94 -10.43
CA CYS A 180 -5.92 0.27 -9.85
C CYS A 180 -7.36 0.45 -10.34
N ALA A 181 -7.60 0.26 -11.65
CA ALA A 181 -8.94 0.32 -12.20
C ALA A 181 -9.87 -0.75 -11.60
N ALA A 182 -9.36 -1.95 -11.32
CA ALA A 182 -10.13 -2.99 -10.66
C ALA A 182 -10.47 -2.63 -9.20
N LEU A 183 -9.50 -2.13 -8.43
CA LEU A 183 -9.70 -1.67 -7.06
C LEU A 183 -10.72 -0.52 -7.00
N PHE A 184 -10.65 0.42 -7.93
CA PHE A 184 -11.55 1.59 -8.00
C PHE A 184 -12.93 1.28 -8.64
N GLY A 185 -13.21 0.02 -9.00
CA GLY A 185 -14.48 -0.35 -9.64
C GLY A 185 -14.67 0.20 -11.06
N MET A 186 -13.60 0.65 -11.72
CA MET A 186 -13.63 1.28 -13.04
C MET A 186 -13.67 0.24 -14.18
N LYS A 187 -14.84 -0.37 -14.39
CA LYS A 187 -15.07 -1.49 -15.34
C LYS A 187 -14.53 -1.28 -16.77
N LYS A 188 -14.51 -0.04 -17.28
CA LYS A 188 -14.01 0.27 -18.63
C LYS A 188 -12.48 0.25 -18.73
N LEU A 189 -11.78 0.57 -17.63
CA LEU A 189 -10.30 0.65 -17.58
C LEU A 189 -9.66 -0.62 -17.01
N SER A 190 -10.45 -1.50 -16.37
CA SER A 190 -9.95 -2.75 -15.77
C SER A 190 -9.77 -3.89 -16.78
N ARG A 191 -10.16 -3.69 -18.05
CA ARG A 191 -9.92 -4.64 -19.15
C ARG A 191 -8.98 -3.99 -20.17
N PRO A 192 -7.86 -4.64 -20.53
CA PRO A 192 -7.12 -4.21 -21.71
C PRO A 192 -8.08 -4.28 -22.90
N SER A 193 -8.32 -3.13 -23.53
CA SER A 193 -9.06 -3.06 -24.78
C SER A 193 -8.34 -3.94 -25.81
N ALA A 194 -9.05 -4.89 -26.43
CA ALA A 194 -8.52 -5.64 -27.57
C ALA A 194 -8.30 -4.75 -28.82
N ALA A 195 -8.67 -3.46 -28.76
CA ALA A 195 -8.52 -2.51 -29.86
C ALA A 195 -7.12 -1.87 -29.88
N ALA A 196 -6.08 -2.65 -30.20
CA ALA A 196 -4.79 -2.13 -30.65
C ALA A 196 -3.98 -3.11 -31.52
N ALA A 197 -4.58 -4.16 -32.06
CA ALA A 197 -3.99 -4.97 -33.12
C ALA A 197 -4.93 -4.94 -34.33
N ARG A 198 -4.91 -3.85 -35.09
CA ARG A 198 -5.33 -3.94 -36.49
C ARG A 198 -4.21 -4.68 -37.21
N PRO A 199 -4.47 -5.85 -37.84
CA PRO A 199 -3.48 -6.43 -38.74
C PRO A 199 -3.32 -5.45 -39.90
N GLY A 200 -2.18 -4.75 -39.94
CA GLY A 200 -1.77 -3.99 -41.10
C GLY A 200 -1.58 -4.96 -42.25
N SER A 201 -2.47 -4.85 -43.23
CA SER A 201 -2.43 -5.56 -44.50
C SER A 201 -1.10 -5.36 -45.20
N VAL A 202 -0.59 -6.48 -45.72
CA VAL A 202 0.41 -6.54 -46.80
C VAL A 202 -0.01 -5.59 -47.93
N GLY A 203 0.95 -4.80 -48.41
CA GLY A 203 0.85 -3.93 -49.58
C GLY A 203 2.24 -3.42 -49.92
#